data_AF-A0A921FMX9-F1
#
_entry.id   AF-A0A921FMX9-F1
#
_cell.length_a   1.000
_cell.length_b   1.000
_cell.length_c   1.000
_cell.angle_alpha   90.00
_cell.angle_beta   90.00
_cell.angle_gamma   90.00
#
_symmetry.space_group_name_H-M   'P 1'
#
loop_
_entity.id
_entity.type
_entity.pdbx_description
1 polymer ?
#
loop_
_entity_poly.entity_id
_entity_poly.type
_entity_poly.pdbx_seq_one_letter_code
_entity_poly.pdbx_strand_id
1 'polypeptide(L)'
;MSQQPPNYPNGPGNIPPQSPGQPPYQSSGPQGGDPNSVEAKGFFAGLFDLSFQSFVTIKFAKFIYLIVMIAIGLWALFGWIISAIVMMTQEPIAGVLWLLLGWIPVLLGLIFARITLEFYVAMARTAQNTGAARVELERIRTMNR
;
A
#
# COMPACT_ATOMS: atom_id res chain seq x y z
N MET A 1 13.98 -57.66 13.74
CA MET A 1 12.80 -58.11 12.97
C MET A 1 11.65 -57.16 13.29
N SER A 2 11.39 -56.21 12.40
CA SER A 2 10.38 -55.16 12.55
C SER A 2 9.43 -55.25 11.37
N GLN A 3 8.18 -55.65 11.62
CA GLN A 3 7.13 -55.69 10.60
C GLN A 3 6.20 -54.48 10.74
N GLN A 4 6.04 -53.77 9.63
CA GLN A 4 5.09 -52.67 9.40
C GLN A 4 3.65 -53.19 9.31
N PRO A 5 2.64 -52.43 9.78
CA PRO A 5 1.24 -52.76 9.53
C PRO A 5 0.79 -52.40 8.09
N PRO A 6 -0.15 -53.17 7.47
CA PRO A 6 -0.57 -52.99 6.08
C PRO A 6 -1.53 -51.82 5.82
N ASN A 7 -1.38 -51.22 4.63
CA ASN A 7 -2.23 -50.20 4.02
C ASN A 7 -3.46 -50.86 3.35
N TYR A 8 -4.68 -50.40 3.65
CA TYR A 8 -5.92 -50.93 3.03
C TYR A 8 -6.47 -49.97 1.94
N PRO A 9 -7.02 -50.49 0.82
CA PRO A 9 -7.39 -49.67 -0.35
C PRO A 9 -8.76 -48.99 -0.24
N ASN A 10 -8.86 -47.77 -0.79
CA ASN A 10 -10.09 -46.98 -0.95
C ASN A 10 -11.16 -47.72 -1.78
N GLY A 11 -12.41 -47.72 -1.28
CA GLY A 11 -13.59 -48.27 -1.95
C GLY A 11 -14.20 -47.35 -3.03
N PRO A 12 -15.15 -47.86 -3.84
CA PRO A 12 -15.60 -47.21 -5.07
C PRO A 12 -16.47 -45.97 -4.85
N GLY A 13 -16.19 -44.90 -5.60
CA GLY A 13 -16.86 -43.61 -5.54
C GLY A 13 -18.24 -43.57 -6.20
N ASN A 14 -19.13 -42.78 -5.60
CA ASN A 14 -20.42 -42.38 -6.16
C ASN A 14 -20.23 -41.48 -7.38
N ILE A 15 -20.77 -41.89 -8.52
CA ILE A 15 -20.84 -41.10 -9.76
C ILE A 15 -22.29 -40.58 -9.89
N PRO A 16 -22.55 -39.26 -9.87
CA PRO A 16 -23.89 -38.74 -10.16
C PRO A 16 -24.22 -38.86 -11.67
N PRO A 17 -25.51 -39.02 -12.07
CA PRO A 17 -25.87 -39.27 -13.46
C PRO A 17 -25.66 -38.04 -14.36
N GLN A 18 -24.98 -38.23 -15.49
CA GLN A 18 -24.79 -37.22 -16.53
C GLN A 18 -26.05 -37.09 -17.41
N SER A 19 -26.53 -35.85 -17.58
CA SER A 19 -27.58 -35.49 -18.54
C SER A 19 -26.99 -35.35 -19.95
N PRO A 20 -27.63 -35.87 -21.02
CA PRO A 20 -27.06 -35.81 -22.37
C PRO A 20 -27.41 -34.48 -23.05
N GLY A 21 -26.38 -33.71 -23.42
CA GLY A 21 -26.48 -32.74 -24.51
C GLY A 21 -25.98 -31.34 -24.17
N GLN A 22 -24.67 -31.10 -24.25
CA GLN A 22 -24.11 -29.80 -24.64
C GLN A 22 -22.77 -29.96 -25.40
N PRO A 23 -22.55 -29.22 -26.51
CA PRO A 23 -21.31 -29.28 -27.29
C PRO A 23 -20.14 -28.61 -26.56
N PRO A 24 -18.87 -28.99 -26.86
CA PRO A 24 -17.72 -28.54 -26.09
C PRO A 24 -17.34 -27.09 -26.44
N TYR A 25 -17.44 -26.19 -25.47
CA TYR A 25 -16.83 -24.87 -25.57
C TYR A 25 -15.33 -24.98 -25.31
N GLN A 26 -14.53 -24.61 -26.31
CA GLN A 26 -13.08 -24.50 -26.23
C GLN A 26 -12.73 -23.20 -25.49
N SER A 27 -12.31 -23.30 -24.23
CA SER A 27 -11.90 -22.14 -23.44
C SER A 27 -10.41 -21.84 -23.62
N SER A 28 -10.08 -20.92 -24.52
CA SER A 28 -8.80 -20.20 -24.53
C SER A 28 -8.85 -19.04 -23.52
N GLY A 29 -8.69 -19.35 -22.23
CA GLY A 29 -8.54 -18.35 -21.17
C GLY A 29 -7.06 -18.04 -20.92
N PRO A 30 -6.65 -16.77 -20.72
CA PRO A 30 -5.30 -16.44 -20.30
C PRO A 30 -5.00 -17.10 -18.95
N GLN A 31 -3.87 -17.79 -18.93
CA GLN A 31 -3.33 -18.54 -17.81
C GLN A 31 -3.29 -17.69 -16.55
N GLY A 32 -3.85 -18.24 -15.47
CA GLY A 32 -3.99 -17.60 -14.17
C GLY A 32 -2.69 -16.99 -13.67
N GLY A 33 -2.55 -15.68 -13.87
CA GLY A 33 -1.72 -14.84 -13.04
C GLY A 33 -2.46 -14.60 -11.73
N ASP A 34 -1.77 -14.80 -10.62
CA ASP A 34 -2.25 -14.41 -9.30
C ASP A 34 -2.91 -13.02 -9.37
N PRO A 35 -4.21 -12.85 -9.03
CA PRO A 35 -4.89 -11.56 -9.08
C PRO A 35 -4.16 -10.48 -8.28
N ASN A 36 -3.35 -10.86 -7.28
CA ASN A 36 -2.50 -9.94 -6.52
C ASN A 36 -1.30 -9.40 -7.34
N SER A 37 -0.83 -10.14 -8.34
CA SER A 37 0.33 -9.75 -9.16
C SER A 37 0.01 -8.68 -10.20
N VAL A 38 -1.23 -8.64 -10.69
CA VAL A 38 -1.70 -7.62 -11.65
C VAL A 38 -1.90 -6.28 -10.94
N GLU A 39 -2.41 -6.31 -9.71
CA GLU A 39 -2.67 -5.11 -8.89
C GLU A 39 -1.37 -4.45 -8.38
N ALA A 40 -0.38 -5.26 -7.96
CA ALA A 40 0.93 -4.75 -7.54
C ALA A 40 1.70 -4.06 -8.68
N LYS A 41 1.59 -4.56 -9.92
CA LYS A 41 2.22 -3.93 -11.09
C LYS A 41 1.60 -2.56 -11.39
N GLY A 42 0.31 -2.39 -11.13
CA GLY A 42 -0.40 -1.10 -11.25
C GLY A 42 -0.03 -0.09 -10.17
N PHE A 43 0.29 -0.54 -8.95
CA PHE A 43 0.66 0.32 -7.82
C PHE A 43 1.94 1.12 -8.10
N PHE A 44 3.03 0.45 -8.50
CA PHE A 44 4.30 1.13 -8.79
C PHE A 44 4.22 1.97 -10.06
N ALA A 45 3.55 1.47 -11.11
CA ALA A 45 3.33 2.24 -12.33
C ALA A 45 2.55 3.55 -12.07
N GLY A 46 1.54 3.50 -11.20
CA GLY A 46 0.79 4.69 -10.78
C GLY A 46 1.55 5.62 -9.83
N LEU A 47 2.54 5.11 -9.08
CA LEU A 47 3.39 5.92 -8.20
C LEU A 47 4.42 6.75 -8.98
N PHE A 48 4.90 6.22 -10.11
CA PHE A 48 5.82 6.90 -11.03
C PHE A 48 5.09 7.52 -12.25
N ASP A 49 3.76 7.64 -12.20
CA ASP A 49 2.98 8.33 -13.22
C ASP A 49 3.12 9.85 -13.04
N LEU A 50 4.09 10.44 -13.75
CA LEU A 50 4.40 11.87 -13.75
C LEU A 50 3.34 12.73 -14.47
N SER A 51 2.22 12.14 -14.92
CA SER A 51 1.16 12.87 -15.61
C SER A 51 0.24 13.69 -14.69
N PHE A 52 0.26 13.44 -13.37
CA PHE A 52 -0.59 14.11 -12.36
C PHE A 52 -2.11 14.12 -12.65
N GLN A 53 -2.61 13.30 -13.59
CA GLN A 53 -4.01 13.33 -14.02
C GLN A 53 -4.97 12.61 -13.05
N SER A 54 -4.44 11.85 -12.09
CA SER A 54 -5.22 11.11 -11.08
C SER A 54 -4.97 11.68 -9.69
N PHE A 55 -6.00 11.74 -8.85
CA PHE A 55 -5.89 12.07 -7.42
C PHE A 55 -5.23 10.91 -6.65
N VAL A 56 -3.97 10.62 -6.99
CA VAL A 56 -3.13 9.54 -6.45
C VAL A 56 -2.93 9.72 -4.94
N THR A 57 -2.91 10.96 -4.46
CA THR A 57 -2.67 11.33 -3.06
C THR A 57 -3.48 10.51 -2.05
N ILE A 58 -4.79 10.29 -2.25
CA ILE A 58 -5.63 9.59 -1.26
C ILE A 58 -5.28 8.09 -1.20
N LYS A 59 -5.08 7.46 -2.36
CA LYS A 59 -4.79 6.02 -2.45
C LYS A 59 -3.43 5.70 -1.83
N PHE A 60 -2.47 6.60 -1.95
CA PHE A 60 -1.08 6.35 -1.59
C PHE A 60 -0.61 7.07 -0.32
N ALA A 61 -1.44 7.90 0.33
CA ALA A 61 -1.05 8.66 1.52
C ALA A 61 -0.41 7.79 2.63
N LYS A 62 -0.94 6.59 2.88
CA LYS A 62 -0.36 5.66 3.86
C LYS A 62 1.05 5.20 3.47
N PHE A 63 1.26 4.90 2.19
CA PHE A 63 2.55 4.46 1.68
C PHE A 63 3.57 5.62 1.66
N ILE A 64 3.13 6.81 1.28
CA ILE A 64 3.96 8.03 1.33
C ILE A 64 4.38 8.32 2.78
N TYR A 65 3.44 8.25 3.73
CA TYR A 65 3.77 8.43 5.15
C TYR A 65 4.81 7.41 5.62
N LEU A 66 4.66 6.14 5.25
CA LEU A 66 5.61 5.09 5.60
C LEU A 66 7.01 5.39 5.06
N ILE A 67 7.14 5.81 3.80
CA ILE A 67 8.43 6.19 3.21
C ILE A 67 9.04 7.38 3.95
N VAL A 68 8.24 8.43 4.22
CA VAL A 68 8.73 9.61 4.95
C VAL A 68 9.17 9.25 6.36
N MET A 69 8.41 8.41 7.06
CA MET A 69 8.75 7.92 8.39
C MET A 69 10.06 7.13 8.38
N ILE A 70 10.24 6.23 7.40
CA ILE A 70 11.50 5.48 7.23
C ILE A 70 12.64 6.43 6.92
N ALA A 71 12.46 7.40 6.02
CA ALA A 71 13.48 8.38 5.66
C ALA A 71 13.91 9.23 6.87
N ILE A 72 12.96 9.71 7.68
CA ILE A 72 13.25 10.43 8.93
C ILE A 72 13.99 9.51 9.91
N GLY A 73 13.58 8.24 10.03
CA GLY A 73 14.25 7.26 10.89
C GLY A 73 15.69 6.96 10.45
N LEU A 74 15.93 6.81 9.16
CA LEU A 74 17.27 6.61 8.60
C LEU A 74 18.12 7.87 8.78
N TRP A 75 17.57 9.05 8.55
CA TRP A 75 18.25 10.31 8.82
C TRP A 75 18.59 10.47 10.31
N ALA A 76 17.69 10.07 11.21
CA ALA A 76 17.96 10.07 12.64
C ALA A 76 19.10 9.10 12.99
N LEU A 77 19.08 7.88 12.44
CA LEU A 77 20.09 6.86 12.73
C LEU A 77 21.46 7.22 12.14
N PHE A 78 21.53 7.55 10.85
CA PHE A 78 22.79 7.78 10.14
C PHE A 78 23.26 9.23 10.20
N GLY A 79 22.35 10.19 10.20
CA GLY A 79 22.69 11.61 10.30
C GLY A 79 22.89 12.02 11.74
N TRP A 80 21.87 11.88 12.57
CA TRP A 80 21.90 12.41 13.93
C TRP A 80 22.78 11.58 14.88
N ILE A 81 22.58 10.27 15.03
CA ILE A 81 23.37 9.46 15.98
C ILE A 81 24.86 9.45 15.59
N ILE A 82 25.19 9.23 14.32
CA ILE A 82 26.59 9.19 13.88
C ILE A 82 27.25 10.57 14.05
N SER A 83 26.58 11.66 13.68
CA SER A 83 27.14 13.01 13.89
C SER A 83 27.37 13.31 15.37
N ALA A 84 26.50 12.84 16.28
CA ALA A 84 26.70 12.98 17.73
C ALA A 84 28.00 12.30 18.18
N ILE A 85 28.24 11.06 17.74
CA ILE A 85 29.44 10.29 18.10
C ILE A 85 30.70 10.98 17.55
N VAL A 86 30.67 11.41 16.28
CA VAL A 86 31.79 12.12 15.67
C VAL A 86 32.08 13.42 16.42
N MET A 87 31.04 14.17 16.81
CA MET A 87 31.20 15.42 17.53
C MET A 87 31.80 15.22 18.92
N MET A 88 31.47 14.11 19.60
CA MET A 88 32.08 13.77 20.90
C MET A 88 33.60 13.54 20.84
N THR A 89 34.16 13.26 19.66
CA THR A 89 35.63 13.12 19.51
C THR A 89 36.39 14.43 19.61
N GLN A 90 35.72 15.55 19.33
CA GLN A 90 36.30 16.89 19.38
C GLN A 90 35.78 17.66 20.61
N GLU A 91 34.46 17.62 20.81
CA GLU A 91 33.76 18.37 21.85
C GLU A 91 32.72 17.47 22.56
N PRO A 92 33.13 16.75 23.62
CA PRO A 92 32.28 15.76 24.29
C PRO A 92 30.96 16.32 24.80
N ILE A 93 30.99 17.50 25.43
CA ILE A 93 29.81 18.14 26.02
C ILE A 93 28.81 18.51 24.91
N ALA A 94 29.30 19.09 23.82
CA ALA A 94 28.44 19.44 22.68
C ALA A 94 27.80 18.17 22.09
N GLY A 95 28.57 17.09 21.92
CA GLY A 95 28.08 15.81 21.40
C GLY A 95 26.94 15.22 22.25
N VAL A 96 27.06 15.31 23.58
CA VAL A 96 26.01 14.88 24.52
C VAL A 96 24.76 15.77 24.40
N LEU A 97 24.92 17.09 24.33
CA LEU A 97 23.79 18.01 24.15
C LEU A 97 23.06 17.77 22.82
N TRP A 98 23.79 17.49 21.75
CA TRP A 98 23.23 17.15 20.45
C TRP A 98 22.40 15.84 20.50
N LEU A 99 22.88 14.84 21.24
CA LEU A 99 22.14 13.59 21.46
C LEU A 99 20.92 13.77 22.40
N LEU A 100 20.97 14.72 23.32
CA LEU A 100 19.84 15.04 24.20
C LEU A 100 18.74 15.84 23.48
N LEU A 101 19.09 16.65 22.49
CA LEU A 101 18.16 17.57 21.83
C LEU A 101 17.70 17.09 20.44
N GLY A 102 18.43 16.20 19.78
CA GLY A 102 18.12 15.84 18.40
C GLY A 102 16.90 14.95 18.18
N TRP A 103 16.27 14.42 19.24
CA TRP A 103 14.95 13.77 19.11
C TRP A 103 13.84 14.79 18.80
N ILE A 104 14.03 16.07 19.14
CA ILE A 104 13.04 17.12 18.93
C ILE A 104 12.77 17.32 17.43
N PRO A 105 13.78 17.54 16.56
CA PRO A 105 13.58 17.56 15.11
C PRO A 105 12.91 16.31 14.54
N VAL A 106 13.22 15.12 15.08
CA VAL A 106 12.64 13.85 14.62
C VAL A 106 11.14 13.81 14.89
N LEU A 107 10.71 14.09 16.13
CA LEU A 107 9.30 14.11 16.49
C LEU A 107 8.54 15.21 15.75
N LEU A 108 9.11 16.42 15.68
CA LEU A 108 8.51 17.51 14.92
C LEU A 108 8.35 17.13 13.44
N GLY A 109 9.37 16.53 12.83
CA GLY A 109 9.32 16.06 11.44
C GLY A 109 8.18 15.06 11.20
N LEU A 110 7.97 14.10 12.12
CA LEU A 110 6.88 13.13 12.02
C LEU A 110 5.50 13.78 12.16
N ILE A 111 5.35 14.72 13.11
CA ILE A 111 4.10 15.46 13.31
C ILE A 111 3.78 16.31 12.07
N PHE A 112 4.77 17.06 11.56
CA PHE A 112 4.60 17.85 10.34
C PHE A 112 4.26 17.00 9.13
N ALA A 113 4.93 15.85 8.95
CA ALA A 113 4.62 14.92 7.88
C ALA A 113 3.16 14.43 7.96
N ARG A 114 2.67 14.15 9.17
CA ARG A 114 1.29 13.73 9.40
C ARG A 114 0.29 14.83 9.05
N ILE A 115 0.48 16.04 9.58
CA ILE A 115 -0.40 17.19 9.31
C ILE A 115 -0.44 17.49 7.81
N THR A 116 0.72 17.48 7.16
CA THR A 116 0.85 17.76 5.73
C THR A 116 0.10 16.73 4.89
N LEU A 117 0.22 15.43 5.21
CA LEU A 117 -0.52 14.40 4.49
C LEU A 117 -2.03 14.46 4.78
N GLU A 118 -2.44 14.74 6.01
CA GLU A 118 -3.85 14.96 6.35
C GLU A 118 -4.43 16.12 5.55
N PHE A 119 -3.69 17.23 5.41
CA PHE A 119 -4.06 18.36 4.59
C PHE A 119 -4.22 17.99 3.11
N TYR A 120 -3.23 17.32 2.51
CA TYR A 120 -3.30 16.89 1.12
C TYR A 120 -4.44 15.89 0.85
N VAL A 121 -4.68 14.95 1.76
CA VAL A 121 -5.80 14.00 1.67
C VAL A 121 -7.14 14.72 1.77
N ALA A 122 -7.28 15.70 2.67
CA ALA A 122 -8.50 16.49 2.82
C ALA A 122 -8.80 17.33 1.56
N MET A 123 -7.79 17.97 0.99
CA MET A 123 -7.93 18.69 -0.28
C MET A 123 -8.35 17.77 -1.42
N ALA A 124 -7.68 16.62 -1.57
CA ALA A 124 -8.01 15.66 -2.62
C ALA A 124 -9.43 15.10 -2.45
N ARG A 125 -9.88 14.82 -1.21
CA ARG A 125 -11.25 14.35 -0.94
C ARG A 125 -12.29 15.40 -1.28
N THR A 126 -12.00 16.67 -1.03
CA THR A 126 -12.89 17.79 -1.39
C THR A 126 -13.09 17.89 -2.90
N ALA A 127 -12.02 17.70 -3.68
CA ALA A 127 -12.10 17.69 -5.14
C ALA A 127 -12.99 16.56 -5.67
N GLN A 128 -12.92 15.37 -5.05
CA GLN A 128 -13.75 14.22 -5.45
C GLN A 128 -15.24 14.43 -5.16
N ASN A 129 -15.58 15.00 -4.00
CA ASN A 129 -16.98 15.23 -3.62
C ASN A 129 -17.69 16.25 -4.53
N THR A 130 -16.94 17.18 -5.13
CA THR A 130 -17.50 18.18 -6.05
C THR A 130 -17.90 17.57 -7.41
N GLY A 131 -17.23 16.49 -7.84
CA GLY A 131 -17.58 15.76 -9.06
C GLY A 131 -18.88 14.96 -8.91
N ALA A 132 -19.08 14.31 -7.77
CA ALA A 132 -20.27 13.49 -7.50
C ALA A 132 -21.58 14.29 -7.51
N ALA A 133 -21.56 15.51 -6.95
CA ALA A 133 -22.73 16.39 -6.93
C ALA A 133 -23.23 16.78 -8.33
N ARG A 134 -22.36 16.82 -9.34
CA ARG A 134 -22.76 17.13 -10.73
C ARG A 134 -23.46 15.95 -11.42
N VAL A 135 -23.01 14.73 -11.15
CA VAL A 135 -23.60 13.50 -11.72
C VAL A 135 -25.02 13.28 -11.18
N GLU A 136 -25.26 13.57 -9.90
CA GLU A 136 -26.58 13.49 -9.26
C GLU A 136 -27.58 14.47 -9.89
N LEU A 137 -27.15 15.71 -10.16
CA LEU A 137 -27.99 16.74 -10.78
C LEU A 137 -28.38 16.42 -12.22
N GLU A 138 -27.45 15.83 -13.01
CA GLU A 138 -27.76 15.37 -14.36
C GLU A 138 -28.74 14.19 -14.36
N ARG A 139 -28.62 13.28 -13.38
CA ARG A 139 -29.52 12.14 -13.21
C ARG A 139 -30.95 12.57 -12.84
N ILE A 140 -31.10 13.60 -12.00
CA ILE A 140 -32.40 14.18 -11.64
C ILE A 140 -33.02 14.91 -12.85
N ARG A 141 -32.20 15.60 -13.65
CA ARG A 141 -32.68 16.32 -14.84
C ARG A 141 -33.16 15.39 -15.95
N THR A 142 -32.54 14.22 -16.11
CA THR A 142 -32.95 13.23 -17.12
C THR A 142 -34.15 12.39 -16.69
N MET A 143 -34.38 12.21 -15.38
CA MET A 143 -35.60 11.56 -14.87
C MET A 143 -36.87 12.42 -14.98
N ASN A 144 -36.73 13.74 -15.13
CA ASN A 144 -37.86 14.68 -15.24
C ASN A 144 -38.17 15.11 -16.70
N ARG A 145 -37.66 14.38 -17.70
CA ARG A 145 -38.01 14.52 -19.12
C ARG A 145 -38.60 13.21 -19.61
#